data_AF-A0A6C0ADW7-F1
#
_entry.id   AF-A0A6C0ADW7-F1
#
_cell.length_a   1.000
_cell.length_b   1.000
_cell.length_c   1.000
_cell.angle_alpha   90.00
_cell.angle_beta   90.00
_cell.angle_gamma   90.00
#
_symmetry.space_group_name_H-M   'P 1'
#
loop_
_entity.id
_entity.type
_entity.pdbx_description
1 polymer ?
#
loop_
_entity_poly.entity_id
_entity_poly.type
_entity_poly.pdbx_seq_one_letter_code
_entity_poly.pdbx_strand_id
1 'polypeptide(L)'
;MNYKDISEYLHASKFYLNLDPLGEEFDIPFEIPEEIINNIKDFNKFYKIVNYFEAKYLDLMKNYCVNNSSEIIEKYLDNSPENREMFEQFIDVEINNFKQFESIYQVIKFYNFLPSDNYIEYGLKNKNEYIEKNTNSLSEELKNTKIIEIKWNINRIENIFYFSIIIFYFKIHLK
;
A
#
# COMPACT_ATOMS: atom_id res chain seq x y z
N MET A 1 12.62 -28.09 -9.32
CA MET A 1 12.81 -26.88 -10.17
C MET A 1 14.24 -26.41 -10.03
N ASN A 2 14.88 -25.91 -11.09
CA ASN A 2 16.25 -25.42 -11.03
C ASN A 2 16.29 -23.91 -10.77
N TYR A 3 17.42 -23.43 -10.23
CA TYR A 3 17.69 -22.00 -9.97
C TYR A 3 17.37 -21.11 -11.18
N LYS A 4 17.67 -21.58 -12.40
CA LYS A 4 17.46 -20.86 -13.66
C LYS A 4 16.01 -20.76 -14.11
N ASP A 5 15.11 -21.56 -13.53
CA ASP A 5 13.70 -21.59 -13.91
C ASP A 5 12.88 -20.54 -13.14
N ILE A 6 13.45 -19.94 -12.09
CA ILE A 6 12.80 -18.87 -11.32
C ILE A 6 12.79 -17.58 -12.13
N SER A 7 11.64 -16.92 -12.21
CA SER A 7 11.50 -15.61 -12.85
C SER A 7 12.39 -14.54 -12.21
N GLU A 8 12.96 -13.67 -13.04
CA GLU A 8 13.94 -12.65 -12.63
C GLU A 8 13.44 -11.75 -11.49
N TYR A 9 12.16 -11.41 -11.47
CA TYR A 9 11.57 -10.57 -10.43
C TYR A 9 11.64 -11.17 -9.01
N LEU A 10 11.85 -12.49 -8.90
CA LEU A 10 12.02 -13.19 -7.62
C LEU A 10 13.49 -13.33 -7.21
N HIS A 11 14.44 -12.97 -8.07
CA HIS A 11 15.88 -13.14 -7.78
C HIS A 11 16.36 -12.24 -6.64
N ALA A 12 15.65 -11.14 -6.37
CA ALA A 12 15.94 -10.26 -5.23
C ALA A 12 15.27 -10.71 -3.92
N SER A 13 14.52 -11.82 -3.93
CA SER A 13 13.81 -12.31 -2.75
C SER A 13 14.76 -12.97 -1.75
N LYS A 14 14.46 -12.90 -0.45
CA LYS A 14 15.29 -13.55 0.57
C LYS A 14 15.36 -15.06 0.37
N PHE A 15 14.26 -15.67 -0.04
CA PHE A 15 14.24 -17.10 -0.37
C PHE A 15 15.32 -17.42 -1.40
N TYR A 16 15.34 -16.66 -2.51
CA TYR A 16 16.28 -16.90 -3.60
C TYR A 16 17.74 -16.64 -3.20
N LEU A 17 18.00 -15.58 -2.44
CA LEU A 17 19.35 -15.25 -1.97
C LEU A 17 19.94 -16.30 -1.02
N ASN A 18 19.10 -17.17 -0.44
CA ASN A 18 19.51 -18.26 0.43
C ASN A 18 19.60 -19.62 -0.28
N LEU A 19 19.27 -19.70 -1.59
CA LEU A 19 19.43 -20.93 -2.36
C LEU A 19 20.91 -21.16 -2.72
N ASP A 20 21.38 -22.42 -2.62
CA ASP A 20 22.66 -22.83 -3.18
C ASP A 20 22.55 -22.92 -4.72
N PRO A 21 23.28 -22.10 -5.50
CA PRO A 21 23.21 -22.11 -6.97
C PRO A 21 23.68 -23.44 -7.59
N LEU A 22 24.43 -24.25 -6.83
CA LEU A 22 24.89 -25.59 -7.21
C LEU A 22 24.15 -26.70 -6.43
N GLY A 23 23.14 -26.33 -5.64
CA GLY A 23 22.41 -27.21 -4.75
C GLY A 23 21.41 -28.13 -5.45
N GLU A 24 20.75 -28.95 -4.64
CA GLU A 24 19.70 -29.87 -5.08
C GLU A 24 18.47 -29.12 -5.62
N GLU A 25 17.70 -29.81 -6.47
CA GLU A 25 16.42 -29.32 -6.93
C GLU A 25 15.48 -29.04 -5.75
N PHE A 26 14.75 -27.93 -5.82
CA PHE A 26 13.75 -27.56 -4.82
C PHE A 26 12.34 -27.57 -5.43
N ASP A 27 11.35 -27.76 -4.55
CA ASP A 27 9.93 -27.76 -4.90
C ASP A 27 9.30 -26.42 -4.56
N ILE A 28 8.63 -25.80 -5.54
CA ILE A 28 7.75 -24.65 -5.33
C ILE A 28 6.31 -25.15 -5.41
N PRO A 29 5.46 -24.88 -4.41
CA PRO A 29 4.11 -25.45 -4.35
C PRO A 29 3.11 -24.75 -5.29
N PHE A 30 3.59 -24.03 -6.31
CA PHE A 30 2.76 -23.29 -7.26
C PHE A 30 3.55 -22.92 -8.53
N GLU A 31 2.82 -22.80 -9.63
CA GLU A 31 3.36 -22.35 -10.92
C GLU A 31 3.65 -20.85 -10.89
N ILE A 32 4.80 -20.42 -11.43
CA ILE A 32 5.16 -19.01 -11.55
C ILE A 32 4.52 -18.43 -12.83
N PRO A 33 3.64 -17.42 -12.74
CA PRO A 33 2.98 -16.82 -13.89
C PRO A 33 3.93 -15.92 -14.69
N GLU A 34 3.62 -15.73 -15.97
CA GLU A 34 4.13 -14.59 -16.75
C GLU A 34 3.63 -13.28 -16.10
N GLU A 35 4.43 -12.19 -16.18
CA GLU A 35 4.22 -10.88 -15.53
C GLU A 35 2.98 -10.10 -16.03
N ILE A 36 1.79 -10.69 -15.91
CA ILE A 36 0.51 -10.12 -16.34
C ILE A 36 -0.52 -10.28 -15.23
N ILE A 37 -1.17 -9.18 -14.85
CA ILE A 37 -2.31 -9.19 -13.91
C ILE A 37 -3.49 -8.49 -14.58
N ASN A 38 -4.46 -9.26 -15.04
CA ASN A 38 -5.67 -8.75 -15.69
C ASN A 38 -6.90 -8.85 -14.79
N ASN A 39 -6.86 -9.74 -13.80
CA ASN A 39 -7.97 -10.01 -12.91
C ASN A 39 -7.49 -10.40 -11.51
N ILE A 40 -8.44 -10.53 -10.59
CA ILE A 40 -8.15 -10.83 -9.19
C ILE A 40 -7.56 -12.22 -8.96
N LYS A 41 -7.82 -13.20 -9.84
CA LYS A 41 -7.20 -14.53 -9.72
C LYS A 41 -5.70 -14.44 -10.01
N ASP A 42 -5.32 -13.66 -11.01
CA ASP A 42 -3.92 -13.39 -11.33
C ASP A 42 -3.27 -12.68 -10.15
N PHE A 43 -3.91 -11.62 -9.63
CA PHE A 43 -3.42 -10.89 -8.46
C PHE A 43 -3.23 -11.82 -7.25
N ASN A 44 -4.20 -12.69 -6.95
CA ASN A 44 -4.11 -13.65 -5.85
C ASN A 44 -2.95 -14.65 -6.04
N LYS A 45 -2.65 -15.05 -7.28
CA LYS A 45 -1.51 -15.92 -7.61
C LYS A 45 -0.20 -15.18 -7.31
N PHE A 46 -0.05 -13.96 -7.80
CA PHE A 46 1.12 -13.12 -7.52
C PHE A 46 1.28 -12.81 -6.03
N TYR A 47 0.21 -12.46 -5.33
CA TYR A 47 0.24 -12.19 -3.88
C TYR A 47 0.78 -13.37 -3.09
N LYS A 48 0.31 -14.59 -3.38
CA LYS A 48 0.82 -15.82 -2.74
C LYS A 48 2.30 -16.05 -3.04
N ILE A 49 2.71 -15.84 -4.29
CA ILE A 49 4.09 -16.01 -4.74
C ILE A 49 5.01 -15.02 -4.03
N VAL A 50 4.67 -13.73 -4.06
CA VAL A 50 5.47 -12.67 -3.45
C VAL A 50 5.62 -12.92 -1.95
N ASN A 51 4.54 -13.27 -1.26
CA ASN A 51 4.60 -13.55 0.17
C ASN A 51 5.39 -14.82 0.49
N TYR A 52 5.23 -15.89 -0.29
CA TYR A 52 5.98 -17.13 -0.07
C TYR A 52 7.49 -16.93 -0.23
N PHE A 53 7.91 -16.17 -1.25
CA PHE A 53 9.32 -15.91 -1.49
C PHE A 53 9.89 -14.79 -0.60
N GLU A 54 9.07 -14.09 0.17
CA GLU A 54 9.43 -12.81 0.81
C GLU A 54 10.04 -11.83 -0.20
N ALA A 55 9.40 -11.73 -1.38
CA ALA A 55 9.79 -10.82 -2.44
C ALA A 55 9.15 -9.43 -2.25
N LYS A 56 9.63 -8.43 -2.99
CA LYS A 56 8.96 -7.13 -3.06
C LYS A 56 7.74 -7.22 -3.97
N TYR A 57 6.68 -6.49 -3.66
CA TYR A 57 5.54 -6.39 -4.57
C TYR A 57 5.91 -5.64 -5.85
N LEU A 58 5.51 -6.22 -6.98
CA LEU A 58 5.79 -5.69 -8.31
C LEU A 58 4.95 -4.43 -8.60
N ASP A 59 5.46 -3.54 -9.44
CA ASP A 59 4.73 -2.32 -9.82
C ASP A 59 3.41 -2.64 -10.54
N LEU A 60 3.36 -3.74 -11.30
CA LEU A 60 2.13 -4.26 -11.90
C LEU A 60 1.08 -4.66 -10.85
N MET A 61 1.49 -5.16 -9.67
CA MET A 61 0.58 -5.45 -8.55
C MET A 61 0.05 -4.16 -7.93
N LYS A 62 0.95 -3.19 -7.70
CA LYS A 62 0.58 -1.86 -7.19
C LYS A 62 -0.44 -1.19 -8.11
N ASN A 63 -0.16 -1.17 -9.40
CA ASN A 63 -1.05 -0.60 -10.42
C ASN A 63 -2.41 -1.31 -10.47
N TYR A 64 -2.43 -2.65 -10.42
CA TYR A 64 -3.69 -3.39 -10.35
C TYR A 64 -4.47 -3.02 -9.08
N CYS A 65 -3.79 -2.94 -7.93
CA CYS A 65 -4.41 -2.59 -6.66
C CYS A 65 -5.07 -1.21 -6.69
N VAL A 66 -4.38 -0.22 -7.25
CA VAL A 66 -4.90 1.15 -7.33
C VAL A 66 -6.10 1.25 -8.25
N ASN A 67 -6.06 0.58 -9.40
CA ASN A 67 -7.13 0.64 -10.39
C ASN A 67 -8.36 -0.19 -10.00
N ASN A 68 -8.16 -1.26 -9.21
CA ASN A 68 -9.20 -2.18 -8.76
C ASN A 68 -9.37 -2.15 -7.23
N SER A 69 -9.12 -0.98 -6.64
CA SER A 69 -9.02 -0.80 -5.19
C SER A 69 -10.23 -1.27 -4.40
N SER A 70 -11.44 -1.08 -4.93
CA SER A 70 -12.67 -1.57 -4.29
C SER A 70 -12.68 -3.09 -4.12
N GLU A 71 -12.28 -3.84 -5.16
CA GLU A 71 -12.22 -5.30 -5.11
C GLU A 71 -11.11 -5.78 -4.16
N ILE A 72 -9.96 -5.08 -4.15
CA ILE A 72 -8.84 -5.43 -3.27
C ILE A 72 -9.18 -5.16 -1.81
N ILE A 73 -9.75 -3.99 -1.50
CA ILE A 73 -10.17 -3.64 -0.14
C ILE A 73 -11.19 -4.65 0.38
N GLU A 74 -12.19 -5.01 -0.43
CA GLU A 74 -13.20 -6.00 -0.03
C GLU A 74 -12.59 -7.36 0.33
N LYS A 75 -11.53 -7.78 -0.36
CA LYS A 75 -10.90 -9.09 -0.15
C LYS A 75 -9.79 -9.12 0.89
N TYR A 76 -9.06 -8.02 1.05
CA TYR A 76 -7.78 -8.01 1.77
C TYR A 76 -7.73 -7.04 2.94
N LEU A 77 -8.71 -6.15 3.12
CA LEU A 77 -8.70 -5.22 4.24
C LEU A 77 -9.09 -5.95 5.55
N ASP A 78 -8.09 -6.49 6.23
CA ASP A 78 -8.22 -7.18 7.51
C ASP A 78 -7.02 -6.90 8.44
N ASN A 79 -7.01 -7.49 9.64
CA ASN A 79 -5.92 -7.28 10.61
C ASN A 79 -4.72 -8.21 10.39
N SER A 80 -4.60 -8.90 9.24
CA SER A 80 -3.44 -9.75 9.00
C SER A 80 -2.16 -8.92 8.79
N PRO A 81 -1.02 -9.32 9.37
CA PRO A 81 0.26 -8.65 9.16
C PRO A 81 0.64 -8.57 7.67
N GLU A 82 0.36 -9.61 6.90
CA GLU A 82 0.70 -9.71 5.49
C GLU A 82 -0.09 -8.70 4.65
N ASN A 83 -1.39 -8.53 4.91
CA ASN A 83 -2.19 -7.53 4.21
C ASN A 83 -1.82 -6.11 4.64
N ARG A 84 -1.50 -5.91 5.92
CA ARG A 84 -0.98 -4.64 6.40
C ARG A 84 0.29 -4.25 5.65
N GLU A 85 1.27 -5.16 5.55
CA GLU A 85 2.52 -4.90 4.82
C GLU A 85 2.27 -4.63 3.32
N MET A 86 1.37 -5.39 2.69
CA MET A 86 0.94 -5.14 1.32
C MET A 86 0.41 -3.72 1.13
N PHE A 87 -0.55 -3.33 1.96
CA PHE A 87 -1.17 -2.02 1.86
C PHE A 87 -0.20 -0.88 2.20
N GLU A 88 0.70 -1.07 3.16
CA GLU A 88 1.75 -0.10 3.49
C GLU A 88 2.67 0.19 2.30
N GLN A 89 2.96 -0.81 1.46
CA GLN A 89 3.72 -0.60 0.21
C GLN A 89 2.86 0.03 -0.92
N PHE A 90 1.54 -0.07 -0.83
CA PHE A 90 0.63 0.35 -1.89
C PHE A 90 0.06 1.76 -1.67
N ILE A 91 0.18 2.35 -0.48
CA ILE A 91 -0.26 3.74 -0.24
C ILE A 91 0.65 4.80 -0.88
N ASP A 92 1.86 4.42 -1.32
CA ASP A 92 2.84 5.33 -1.94
C ASP A 92 2.62 5.57 -3.45
N VAL A 93 1.65 4.88 -4.04
CA VAL A 93 1.28 4.99 -5.45
C VAL A 93 0.74 6.38 -5.83
N GLU A 94 0.90 6.73 -7.11
CA GLU A 94 0.36 7.97 -7.65
C GLU A 94 -1.17 7.94 -7.69
N ILE A 95 -1.80 8.99 -7.15
CA ILE A 95 -3.25 9.15 -7.14
C ILE A 95 -3.67 10.03 -8.31
N ASN A 96 -4.52 9.50 -9.17
CA ASN A 96 -4.94 10.14 -10.40
C ASN A 96 -6.43 10.53 -10.42
N ASN A 97 -7.24 9.99 -9.51
CA ASN A 97 -8.68 10.27 -9.46
C ASN A 97 -9.27 10.10 -8.05
N PHE A 98 -10.50 10.57 -7.86
CA PHE A 98 -11.20 10.52 -6.57
C PHE A 98 -11.48 9.10 -6.07
N LYS A 99 -11.71 8.14 -6.95
CA LYS A 99 -11.92 6.75 -6.53
C LYS A 99 -10.67 6.17 -5.86
N GLN A 100 -9.51 6.43 -6.44
CA GLN A 100 -8.22 6.04 -5.87
C GLN A 100 -7.96 6.75 -4.55
N PHE A 101 -8.22 8.07 -4.50
CA PHE A 101 -8.10 8.87 -3.28
C PHE A 101 -8.95 8.32 -2.12
N GLU A 102 -10.23 8.03 -2.37
CA GLU A 102 -11.13 7.45 -1.36
C GLU A 102 -10.68 6.08 -0.87
N SER A 103 -10.18 5.25 -1.79
CA SER A 103 -9.75 3.90 -1.45
C SER A 103 -8.51 3.91 -0.56
N ILE A 104 -7.53 4.75 -0.90
CA ILE A 104 -6.32 4.91 -0.10
C ILE A 104 -6.67 5.52 1.26
N TYR A 105 -7.61 6.46 1.32
CA TYR A 105 -8.10 6.99 2.60
C TYR A 105 -8.66 5.89 3.52
N GLN A 106 -9.44 4.94 2.99
CA GLN A 106 -9.99 3.82 3.77
C GLN A 106 -8.87 2.96 4.37
N VAL A 107 -7.85 2.64 3.58
CA VAL A 107 -6.68 1.87 3.99
C VAL A 107 -5.88 2.61 5.08
N ILE A 108 -5.58 3.89 4.85
CA ILE A 108 -4.86 4.74 5.82
C ILE A 108 -5.62 4.79 7.14
N LYS A 109 -6.94 4.99 7.09
CA LYS A 109 -7.79 5.06 8.30
C LYS A 109 -7.84 3.73 9.04
N PHE A 110 -7.95 2.62 8.32
CA PHE A 110 -8.07 1.29 8.91
C PHE A 110 -6.79 0.89 9.65
N TYR A 111 -5.63 1.00 9.00
CA TYR A 111 -4.34 0.60 9.59
C TYR A 111 -3.64 1.71 10.37
N ASN A 112 -4.21 2.93 10.37
CA ASN A 112 -3.61 4.12 10.95
C ASN A 112 -2.21 4.39 10.35
N PHE A 113 -2.09 4.28 9.03
CA PHE A 113 -0.84 4.55 8.31
C PHE A 113 -0.53 6.03 8.25
N LEU A 114 0.75 6.32 8.02
CA LEU A 114 1.18 7.65 7.64
C LEU A 114 0.81 7.87 6.16
N PRO A 115 0.07 8.92 5.82
CA PRO A 115 -0.23 9.23 4.43
C PRO A 115 1.06 9.54 3.66
N SER A 116 1.13 9.07 2.41
CA SER A 116 2.21 9.41 1.49
C SER A 116 2.12 10.87 1.04
N ASP A 117 3.25 11.45 0.63
CA ASP A 117 3.29 12.81 0.09
C ASP A 117 2.37 12.95 -1.12
N ASN A 118 2.35 11.94 -2.01
CA ASN A 118 1.45 11.86 -3.16
C ASN A 118 -0.03 11.96 -2.76
N TYR A 119 -0.44 11.28 -1.68
CA TYR A 119 -1.80 11.35 -1.16
C TYR A 119 -2.14 12.75 -0.64
N ILE A 120 -1.22 13.36 0.11
CA ILE A 120 -1.41 14.70 0.68
C ILE A 120 -1.51 15.75 -0.43
N GLU A 121 -0.58 15.71 -1.39
CA GLU A 121 -0.54 16.65 -2.52
C GLU A 121 -1.81 16.57 -3.36
N TYR A 122 -2.25 15.35 -3.70
CA TYR A 122 -3.51 15.16 -4.41
C TYR A 122 -4.70 15.70 -3.62
N GLY A 123 -4.77 15.40 -2.32
CA GLY A 123 -5.83 15.87 -1.44
C GLY A 123 -5.88 17.40 -1.35
N LEU A 124 -4.74 18.06 -1.17
CA LEU A 124 -4.63 19.53 -1.11
C LEU A 124 -5.07 20.18 -2.42
N LYS A 125 -4.61 19.66 -3.55
CA LYS A 125 -4.91 20.20 -4.87
C LYS A 125 -6.39 20.09 -5.22
N ASN A 126 -7.02 18.96 -4.89
CA ASN A 126 -8.38 18.66 -5.35
C ASN A 126 -9.46 18.75 -4.25
N LYS A 127 -9.11 19.22 -3.05
CA LYS A 127 -10.01 19.26 -1.87
C LYS A 127 -11.38 19.86 -2.17
N ASN A 128 -11.41 21.07 -2.72
CA ASN A 128 -12.65 21.82 -2.91
C ASN A 128 -13.55 21.13 -3.94
N GLU A 129 -12.98 20.69 -5.06
CA GLU A 129 -13.69 19.95 -6.09
C GLU A 129 -14.25 18.62 -5.54
N TYR A 130 -13.46 17.91 -4.73
CA TYR A 130 -13.90 16.68 -4.09
C TYR A 130 -15.09 16.93 -3.15
N ILE A 131 -15.02 17.98 -2.31
CA ILE A 131 -16.08 18.39 -1.37
C ILE A 131 -17.38 18.75 -2.10
N GLU A 132 -17.29 19.44 -3.24
CA GLU A 132 -18.45 19.84 -4.03
C GLU A 132 -19.13 18.67 -4.72
N LYS A 133 -18.33 17.71 -5.21
CA LYS A 133 -18.81 16.56 -5.99
C LYS A 133 -19.25 15.37 -5.15
N ASN A 134 -18.91 15.33 -3.86
CA ASN A 134 -19.15 14.16 -3.00
C ASN A 134 -19.85 14.54 -1.69
N THR A 135 -20.61 13.60 -1.14
CA THR A 135 -21.33 13.72 0.13
C THR A 135 -21.03 12.58 1.11
N ASN A 136 -19.90 11.90 0.90
CA ASN A 136 -19.44 10.79 1.74
C ASN A 136 -18.71 11.27 3.01
N SER A 137 -18.40 10.34 3.92
CA SER A 137 -17.75 10.64 5.21
C SER A 137 -16.44 11.41 5.05
N LEU A 138 -15.60 11.05 4.06
CA LEU A 138 -14.36 11.77 3.76
C LEU A 138 -14.62 13.22 3.36
N SER A 139 -15.65 13.50 2.54
CA SER A 139 -16.00 14.87 2.15
C SER A 139 -16.41 15.72 3.35
N GLU A 140 -17.18 15.16 4.30
CA GLU A 140 -17.57 15.83 5.53
C GLU A 140 -16.38 16.08 6.47
N GLU A 141 -15.47 15.10 6.58
CA GLU A 141 -14.22 15.27 7.34
C GLU A 141 -13.36 16.40 6.74
N LEU A 142 -13.25 16.47 5.41
CA LEU A 142 -12.48 17.51 4.72
C LEU A 142 -13.10 18.92 4.86
N LYS A 143 -14.43 19.04 4.82
CA LYS A 143 -15.15 20.32 5.08
C LYS A 143 -14.80 20.88 6.46
N ASN A 144 -14.72 20.01 7.45
CA ASN A 144 -14.44 20.37 8.84
C ASN A 144 -12.93 20.56 9.12
N THR A 145 -12.07 20.28 8.14
CA THR A 145 -10.62 20.43 8.25
C THR A 145 -10.19 21.83 7.82
N LYS A 146 -9.87 22.71 8.78
CA LYS A 146 -9.45 24.10 8.52
C LYS A 146 -8.02 24.24 8.02
N ILE A 147 -7.13 23.33 8.40
CA ILE A 147 -5.71 23.32 8.00
C ILE A 147 -5.30 21.85 7.88
N ILE A 148 -4.72 21.45 6.74
CA ILE A 148 -3.92 20.22 6.65
C ILE A 148 -2.49 20.68 6.97
N GLU A 149 -2.09 20.52 8.23
CA GLU A 149 -0.77 20.92 8.72
C GLU A 149 0.09 19.66 8.87
N ILE A 150 1.12 19.50 8.03
CA ILE A 150 2.14 18.46 8.23
C ILE A 150 3.05 18.96 9.35
N LYS A 151 2.86 18.47 10.58
CA LYS A 151 3.77 18.74 11.69
C LYS A 151 4.83 17.65 11.81
N TRP A 152 6.05 18.02 11.46
CA TRP A 152 7.25 17.25 11.78
C TRP A 152 7.56 17.42 13.27
N ASN A 153 7.45 16.34 14.05
CA ASN A 153 7.87 16.33 15.45
C ASN A 153 9.14 15.48 15.58
N ILE A 154 10.28 16.14 15.76
CA ILE A 154 11.56 15.48 16.01
C ILE A 154 11.66 15.26 17.52
N ASN A 155 11.36 14.04 17.97
CA ASN A 155 11.58 13.66 19.36
C ASN A 155 12.95 12.98 19.49
N ARG A 156 13.81 13.58 20.33
CA ARG A 156 15.14 13.05 20.63
C ARG A 156 15.10 12.33 21.97
N ILE A 157 15.21 10.99 21.95
CA ILE A 157 15.39 10.17 23.15
C ILE A 157 16.67 9.37 22.95
N GLU A 158 17.63 9.54 23.88
CA GLU A 158 18.82 8.68 24.04
C GLU A 158 19.61 8.38 22.74
N ASN A 159 19.95 9.41 21.95
CA ASN A 159 20.75 9.33 20.71
C ASN A 159 20.12 8.52 19.56
N ILE A 160 18.86 8.11 19.68
CA ILE A 160 18.09 7.52 18.58
C ILE A 160 17.13 8.58 18.06
N PHE A 161 17.19 8.88 16.76
CA PHE A 161 16.18 9.71 16.11
C PHE A 161 14.90 8.89 15.96
N TYR A 162 13.90 9.18 16.79
CA TYR A 162 12.56 8.69 16.54
C TYR A 162 11.85 9.69 15.63
N PHE A 163 11.62 9.29 14.38
CA PHE A 163 10.65 9.95 13.52
C PHE A 163 9.26 9.47 13.94
N SER A 164 8.67 10.13 14.93
CA SER A 164 7.25 9.97 15.21
C SER A 164 6.48 11.03 14.42
N ILE A 165 5.89 10.66 13.29
CA ILE A 165 4.81 11.45 12.71
C ILE A 165 3.56 11.13 13.52
N ILE A 166 3.13 12.08 14.35
CA ILE A 166 1.80 12.00 14.95
C ILE A 166 0.81 12.48 13.90
N ILE A 167 -0.08 11.55 13.55
CA ILE A 167 -1.32 11.66 12.79
C ILE A 167 -2.05 12.99 13.00
N PHE A 168 -2.70 13.44 11.93
CA PHE A 168 -3.68 14.53 11.87
C PHE A 168 -4.32 14.88 13.21
N TYR A 169 -4.11 16.11 13.71
CA TYR A 169 -5.11 16.70 14.60
C TYR A 169 -6.32 17.11 13.74
N PHE A 170 -7.35 16.26 13.70
CA PHE A 170 -8.71 16.75 13.55
C PHE A 170 -9.06 17.51 14.84
N LYS A 171 -8.63 18.77 14.96
CA LYS A 171 -9.04 19.60 16.09
C LYS A 171 -10.47 20.06 15.85
N ILE A 172 -11.43 19.24 16.30
CA ILE A 172 -12.85 19.60 16.40
C ILE A 172 -12.95 20.74 17.41
N HIS A 173 -13.04 21.97 16.93
CA HIS A 173 -13.56 23.07 17.74
C HIS A 173 -15.08 23.05 17.60
N LEU A 174 -15.76 22.42 18.58
CA LEU A 174 -17.17 22.69 18.84
C LEU A 174 -17.28 24.17 19.19
N LYS A 175 -18.05 24.91 18.41
CA LYS A 175 -18.56 26.23 18.80
C LYS A 175 -20.03 26.07 19.18
#